data_AF-A0A8I1I577-F1
#
_entry.id   AF-A0A8I1I577-F1
#
_cell.length_a   1.000
_cell.length_b   1.000
_cell.length_c   1.000
_cell.angle_alpha   90.00
_cell.angle_beta   90.00
_cell.angle_gamma   90.00
#
_symmetry.space_group_name_H-M   'P 1'
#
loop_
_entity.id
_entity.type
_entity.pdbx_description
1 polymer ?
#
loop_
_entity_poly.entity_id
_entity_poly.type
_entity_poly.pdbx_seq_one_letter_code
_entity_poly.pdbx_strand_id
1 'polypeptide(L)'
;MVLFVAASVKEIARLGTAYPWNKPSCCPRCGGRLWWHGFVVAWFSCFSHCVYLRRLFCSQCRAVHRLKPRGYWPRYRSSSAEIQQAITHRQSTKRWRPDLPRSRQRQWWRRLGRMIRLVFGMSAQLTHREGFTRLIARNIIPVTQAIHHDNRHIHDPPYRIVALPGGL
;
A
#
# COMPACT_ATOMS: atom_id res chain seq x y z
N MET A 1 8.42 0.08 8.86
CA MET A 1 8.52 0.03 7.39
C MET A 1 7.85 -1.23 6.84
N VAL A 2 7.32 -1.20 5.62
CA VAL A 2 6.73 -2.38 4.96
C VAL A 2 7.67 -2.86 3.87
N LEU A 3 7.99 -4.16 3.86
CA LEU A 3 8.80 -4.78 2.80
C LEU A 3 7.90 -5.63 1.93
N PHE A 4 7.87 -5.33 0.63
CA PHE A 4 7.04 -6.05 -0.32
C PHE A 4 7.75 -7.29 -0.85
N VAL A 5 7.21 -8.46 -0.50
CA VAL A 5 7.77 -9.77 -0.86
C VAL A 5 6.86 -10.50 -1.85
N ALA A 6 7.45 -11.34 -2.68
CA ALA A 6 6.69 -12.29 -3.49
C ALA A 6 6.08 -13.33 -2.55
N ALA A 7 4.78 -13.21 -2.27
CA ALA A 7 4.06 -14.10 -1.37
C ALA A 7 2.58 -14.18 -1.77
N SER A 8 2.00 -15.37 -1.69
CA SER A 8 0.58 -15.58 -1.96
C SER A 8 -0.23 -15.35 -0.70
N VAL A 9 -1.20 -14.42 -0.73
CA VAL A 9 -2.09 -14.18 0.42
C VAL A 9 -2.90 -15.42 0.76
N LYS A 10 -3.28 -16.22 -0.25
CA LYS A 10 -4.01 -17.49 -0.05
C LYS A 10 -3.17 -18.49 0.74
N GLU A 11 -1.90 -18.64 0.39
CA GLU A 11 -1.00 -19.55 1.11
C GLU A 11 -0.66 -19.03 2.50
N ILE A 12 -0.51 -17.72 2.69
CA ILE A 12 -0.33 -17.13 4.03
C ILE A 12 -1.55 -17.40 4.90
N ALA A 13 -2.77 -17.24 4.37
CA ALA A 13 -3.99 -17.54 5.10
C ALA A 13 -4.08 -19.02 5.48
N ARG A 14 -3.76 -19.92 4.54
CA ARG A 14 -3.80 -21.37 4.73
C ARG A 14 -2.77 -21.87 5.75
N LEU A 15 -1.53 -21.39 5.68
CA LEU A 15 -0.42 -21.86 6.53
C LEU A 15 -0.25 -21.07 7.82
N GLY A 16 -0.87 -19.89 7.94
CA GLY A 16 -0.76 -19.03 9.11
C GLY A 16 0.69 -18.69 9.46
N THR A 17 1.10 -19.00 10.69
CA THR A 17 2.47 -18.75 11.19
C THR A 17 3.50 -19.70 10.61
N ALA A 18 3.10 -20.82 10.02
CA ALA A 18 3.99 -21.79 9.37
C ALA A 18 4.38 -21.41 7.93
N TYR A 19 3.82 -20.32 7.37
CA TYR A 19 4.17 -19.88 6.02
C TYR A 19 5.70 -19.64 5.89
N PRO A 20 6.36 -20.19 4.85
CA PRO A 20 7.81 -20.09 4.67
C PRO A 20 8.21 -18.71 4.14
N TRP A 21 8.33 -17.73 5.05
CA TRP A 21 8.71 -16.36 4.69
C TRP A 21 10.16 -16.28 4.19
N ASN A 22 10.34 -15.79 2.97
CA ASN A 22 11.66 -15.42 2.46
C ASN A 22 12.21 -14.20 3.21
N LYS A 23 13.29 -14.40 3.95
CA LYS A 23 13.95 -13.35 4.73
C LYS A 23 14.88 -12.53 3.82
N PRO A 24 14.73 -11.19 3.76
CA PRO A 24 15.72 -10.34 3.12
C PRO A 24 17.10 -10.48 3.75
N SER A 25 18.15 -10.41 2.94
CA SER A 25 19.55 -10.57 3.38
C SER A 25 19.99 -9.48 4.36
N CYS A 26 19.56 -8.24 4.13
CA CYS A 26 19.96 -7.08 4.93
C CYS A 26 18.79 -6.12 5.19
N CYS A 27 18.97 -5.24 6.18
CA CYS A 27 18.05 -4.18 6.51
C CYS A 27 18.08 -3.11 5.41
N PRO A 28 16.95 -2.83 4.74
CA PRO A 28 16.92 -1.82 3.67
C PRO A 28 17.09 -0.38 4.15
N ARG A 29 17.17 -0.14 5.47
CA ARG A 29 17.43 1.18 6.05
C ARG A 29 18.90 1.44 6.32
N CYS A 30 19.66 0.43 6.75
CA CYS A 30 21.06 0.62 7.20
C CYS A 30 22.03 -0.49 6.77
N GLY A 31 21.60 -1.45 5.96
CA GLY A 31 22.42 -2.61 5.55
C GLY A 31 22.63 -3.68 6.63
N GLY A 32 22.19 -3.45 7.87
CA GLY A 32 22.40 -4.36 9.00
C GLY A 32 21.69 -5.70 8.91
N ARG A 33 22.12 -6.66 9.74
CA ARG A 33 21.46 -7.98 9.85
C ARG A 33 20.04 -7.83 10.38
N LEU A 34 19.11 -8.59 9.78
CA LEU A 34 17.73 -8.69 10.22
C LEU A 34 17.52 -9.92 11.11
N TRP A 35 16.62 -9.80 12.07
CA TRP A 35 16.21 -10.85 13.01
C TRP A 35 14.71 -11.08 12.90
N TRP A 36 14.25 -12.32 13.06
CA TRP A 36 12.81 -12.59 13.14
C TRP A 36 12.23 -11.91 14.39
N HIS A 37 11.10 -11.23 14.24
CA HIS A 37 10.48 -10.43 15.30
C HIS A 37 8.97 -10.73 15.42
N GLY A 38 8.65 -12.03 15.49
CA GLY A 38 7.28 -12.51 15.62
C GLY A 38 6.38 -12.15 14.43
N PHE A 39 5.08 -12.03 14.71
CA PHE A 39 4.04 -11.77 13.73
C PHE A 39 3.21 -10.55 14.08
N VAL A 40 2.45 -10.06 13.10
CA VAL A 40 1.40 -9.07 13.26
C VAL A 40 0.18 -9.51 12.45
N VAL A 41 -1.00 -9.24 12.99
CA VAL A 41 -2.27 -9.54 12.33
C VAL A 41 -2.55 -8.53 11.22
N ALA A 42 -3.05 -8.99 10.08
CA ALA A 42 -3.49 -8.15 8.97
C ALA A 42 -4.80 -8.63 8.35
N TRP A 43 -5.56 -7.68 7.83
CA TRP A 43 -6.83 -7.94 7.14
C TRP A 43 -6.66 -7.75 5.63
N PHE A 44 -7.16 -8.70 4.86
CA PHE A 44 -7.19 -8.67 3.40
C PHE A 44 -8.64 -8.72 2.92
N SER A 45 -8.97 -7.99 1.85
CA SER A 45 -10.36 -7.87 1.37
C SER A 45 -10.99 -9.20 0.96
N CYS A 46 -10.15 -10.16 0.55
CA CYS A 46 -10.57 -11.49 0.09
C CYS A 46 -10.75 -12.52 1.21
N PHE A 47 -10.59 -12.15 2.49
CA PHE A 47 -10.78 -13.06 3.62
C PHE A 47 -11.70 -12.45 4.68
N SER A 48 -12.52 -13.29 5.29
CA SER A 48 -13.37 -12.96 6.44
C SER A 48 -12.62 -13.00 7.77
N HIS A 49 -11.42 -13.60 7.79
CA HIS A 49 -10.55 -13.70 8.95
C HIS A 49 -9.24 -12.95 8.71
N CYS A 50 -8.51 -12.74 9.80
CA CYS A 50 -7.23 -12.07 9.77
C CYS A 50 -6.08 -13.06 9.51
N VAL A 51 -4.99 -12.59 8.89
CA VAL A 51 -3.81 -13.41 8.57
C VAL A 51 -2.57 -12.91 9.29
N TYR A 52 -1.61 -13.80 9.52
CA TYR A 52 -0.35 -13.48 10.21
C TYR A 52 0.72 -13.05 9.22
N LEU A 53 1.15 -11.79 9.31
CA LEU A 53 2.30 -11.27 8.58
C LEU A 53 3.55 -11.29 9.46
N ARG A 54 4.66 -11.77 8.91
CA ARG A 54 5.93 -11.86 9.64
C ARG A 54 6.56 -10.48 9.81
N ARG A 55 7.21 -10.28 10.96
CA ARG A 55 8.00 -9.08 11.27
C ARG A 55 9.48 -9.41 11.36
N LEU A 56 10.29 -8.42 11.05
CA LEU A 56 11.74 -8.42 11.15
C LEU A 56 12.20 -7.22 11.97
N PHE A 57 13.27 -7.39 12.74
CA PHE A 57 13.91 -6.34 13.51
C PHE A 57 15.36 -6.18 13.09
N CYS A 58 15.82 -4.94 12.95
CA CYS A 58 17.23 -4.63 12.76
C CYS A 58 17.83 -4.16 14.07
N SER A 59 18.86 -4.85 14.58
CA SER A 59 19.52 -4.47 15.85
C SER A 59 20.33 -3.17 15.73
N GLN A 60 20.81 -2.83 14.53
CA GLN A 60 21.63 -1.64 14.30
C GLN A 60 20.78 -0.35 14.29
N CYS A 61 19.79 -0.25 13.41
CA CYS A 61 18.95 0.95 13.30
C CYS A 61 17.62 0.88 14.08
N ARG A 62 17.43 -0.21 14.85
CA ARG A 62 16.23 -0.52 15.65
C ARG A 62 14.91 -0.53 14.85
N ALA A 63 14.99 -0.60 13.52
CA ALA A 63 13.81 -0.58 12.67
C ALA A 63 13.06 -1.91 12.72
N VAL A 64 11.74 -1.82 12.80
CA VAL A 64 10.83 -2.97 12.62
C VAL A 64 10.24 -2.92 11.21
N HIS A 65 10.39 -4.04 10.51
CA HIS A 65 9.92 -4.25 9.15
C HIS A 65 8.82 -5.30 9.14
N ARG A 66 7.70 -5.01 8.48
CA ARG A 66 6.63 -5.99 8.25
C ARG A 66 6.74 -6.52 6.82
N LEU A 67 6.75 -7.83 6.64
CA LEU A 67 6.67 -8.45 5.32
C LEU A 67 5.23 -8.41 4.83
N LYS A 68 4.99 -7.83 3.65
CA LYS A 68 3.68 -7.77 3.02
C LYS A 68 3.75 -8.30 1.59
N PRO A 69 2.75 -9.05 1.12
CA PRO A 69 2.67 -9.46 -0.28
C PRO A 69 2.74 -8.27 -1.24
N ARG A 70 3.51 -8.43 -2.33
CA ARG A 70 3.50 -7.52 -3.48
C ARG A 70 2.09 -7.39 -4.06
N GLY A 71 1.81 -6.25 -4.68
CA GLY A 71 0.46 -5.93 -5.19
C GLY A 71 -0.49 -5.38 -4.13
N TYR A 72 -0.03 -5.12 -2.91
CA TYR A 72 -0.78 -4.39 -1.89
C TYR A 72 -0.03 -3.13 -1.49
N TRP A 73 -0.74 -2.05 -1.20
CA TRP A 73 -0.11 -0.84 -0.67
C TRP A 73 -0.03 -0.86 0.87
N PRO A 74 0.83 -0.03 1.48
CA PRO A 74 0.84 0.16 2.92
C PRO A 74 -0.56 0.55 3.41
N ARG A 75 -1.04 -0.08 4.51
CA ARG A 75 -2.36 0.19 5.14
C ARG A 75 -3.61 -0.21 4.32
N TYR A 76 -3.47 -0.69 3.09
CA TYR A 76 -4.61 -1.19 2.29
C TYR A 76 -4.88 -2.67 2.54
N ARG A 77 -6.17 -3.02 2.65
CA ARG A 77 -6.65 -4.41 2.70
C ARG A 77 -6.88 -5.01 1.31
N SER A 78 -7.22 -4.15 0.35
CA SER A 78 -7.42 -4.50 -1.05
C SER A 78 -6.11 -4.45 -1.83
N SER A 79 -5.97 -5.31 -2.84
CA SER A 79 -4.83 -5.25 -3.75
C SER A 79 -4.94 -4.00 -4.65
N SER A 80 -3.81 -3.52 -5.15
CA SER A 80 -3.77 -2.45 -6.14
C SER A 80 -4.58 -2.82 -7.39
N ALA A 81 -4.52 -4.09 -7.80
CA ALA A 81 -5.29 -4.63 -8.91
C ALA A 81 -6.81 -4.60 -8.67
N GLU A 82 -7.29 -5.00 -7.48
CA GLU A 82 -8.72 -4.93 -7.12
C GLU A 82 -9.23 -3.49 -7.20
N ILE A 83 -8.45 -2.54 -6.66
CA ILE A 83 -8.78 -1.12 -6.68
C ILE A 83 -8.82 -0.60 -8.12
N GLN A 84 -7.81 -0.92 -8.93
CA GLN A 84 -7.74 -0.52 -10.34
C GLN A 84 -8.93 -1.06 -11.13
N GLN A 85 -9.24 -2.35 -11.01
CA GLN A 85 -10.39 -2.97 -11.66
C GLN A 85 -11.71 -2.31 -11.25
N ALA A 86 -11.89 -1.98 -9.96
CA ALA A 86 -13.08 -1.27 -9.49
C ALA A 86 -13.23 0.11 -10.13
N ILE A 87 -12.13 0.86 -10.27
CA ILE A 87 -12.12 2.17 -10.94
C ILE A 87 -12.42 2.01 -12.43
N THR A 88 -11.76 1.09 -13.12
CA THR A 88 -11.96 0.85 -14.56
C THR A 88 -13.39 0.40 -14.85
N HIS A 89 -13.96 -0.49 -14.03
CA HIS A 89 -15.35 -0.89 -14.13
C HIS A 89 -16.27 0.32 -13.97
N ARG A 90 -16.09 1.13 -12.92
CA ARG A 90 -16.90 2.34 -12.71
C ARG A 90 -16.81 3.33 -13.87
N GLN A 91 -15.63 3.50 -14.45
CA GLN A 91 -15.43 4.43 -15.55
C GLN A 91 -16.15 3.97 -16.84
N SER A 92 -16.08 2.67 -17.14
CA SER A 92 -16.64 2.07 -18.36
C SER A 92 -18.16 1.88 -18.27
N THR A 93 -18.66 1.28 -17.19
CA THR A 93 -20.07 0.88 -17.08
C THR A 93 -20.95 1.92 -16.39
N LYS A 94 -20.34 2.95 -15.77
CA LYS A 94 -21.01 3.90 -14.86
C LYS A 94 -21.74 3.22 -13.69
N ARG A 95 -21.45 1.94 -13.39
CA ARG A 95 -21.98 1.16 -12.27
C ARG A 95 -20.87 0.82 -11.28
N TRP A 96 -21.25 0.39 -10.08
CA TRP A 96 -20.29 -0.13 -9.10
C TRP A 96 -20.18 -1.64 -9.30
N ARG A 97 -19.00 -2.21 -9.01
CA ARG A 97 -18.82 -3.65 -9.01
C ARG A 97 -19.76 -4.29 -7.96
N PRO A 98 -20.55 -5.32 -8.30
CA PRO A 98 -21.48 -5.93 -7.34
C PRO A 98 -20.77 -6.78 -6.29
N ASP A 99 -19.58 -7.31 -6.59
CA ASP A 99 -18.81 -8.20 -5.72
C ASP A 99 -18.05 -7.46 -4.59
N LEU A 100 -18.07 -6.13 -4.58
CA LEU A 100 -17.36 -5.31 -3.60
C LEU A 100 -18.30 -4.32 -2.88
N PRO A 101 -18.07 -4.00 -1.60
CA PRO A 101 -18.89 -3.01 -0.89
C PRO A 101 -18.89 -1.66 -1.61
N ARG A 102 -20.10 -1.17 -1.96
CA ARG A 102 -20.28 0.11 -2.67
C ARG A 102 -19.64 1.30 -1.94
N SER A 103 -19.72 1.32 -0.61
CA SER A 103 -19.13 2.37 0.23
C SER A 103 -17.62 2.50 0.01
N ARG A 104 -16.91 1.37 -0.03
CA ARG A 104 -15.47 1.28 -0.26
C ARG A 104 -15.10 1.77 -1.67
N GLN A 105 -15.82 1.33 -2.68
CA GLN A 105 -15.59 1.75 -4.06
C GLN A 105 -15.83 3.25 -4.27
N ARG A 106 -16.92 3.79 -3.72
CA ARG A 106 -17.22 5.23 -3.74
C ARG A 106 -16.12 6.05 -3.09
N GLN A 107 -15.57 5.54 -1.99
CA GLN A 107 -14.47 6.17 -1.29
C GLN A 107 -13.19 6.19 -2.15
N TRP A 108 -12.82 5.07 -2.79
CA TRP A 108 -11.70 5.03 -3.74
C TRP A 108 -11.86 6.03 -4.87
N TRP A 109 -13.03 6.02 -5.53
CA TRP A 109 -13.34 6.94 -6.63
C TRP A 109 -13.16 8.41 -6.24
N ARG A 110 -13.77 8.83 -5.13
CA ARG A 110 -13.68 10.21 -4.62
C ARG A 110 -12.26 10.63 -4.26
N ARG A 111 -11.48 9.71 -3.68
CA ARG A 111 -10.09 9.99 -3.30
C ARG A 111 -9.21 10.11 -4.54
N LEU A 112 -9.40 9.25 -5.52
CA LEU A 112 -8.68 9.33 -6.79
C LEU A 112 -8.92 10.69 -7.47
N GLY A 113 -10.18 11.12 -7.60
CA GLY A 113 -10.48 12.44 -8.17
C GLY A 113 -9.81 13.59 -7.40
N ARG A 114 -9.74 13.51 -6.07
CA ARG A 114 -9.00 14.49 -5.26
C ARG A 114 -7.49 14.45 -5.52
N MET A 115 -6.90 13.26 -5.57
CA MET A 115 -5.46 13.11 -5.81
C MET A 115 -5.05 13.56 -7.21
N ILE A 116 -5.89 13.32 -8.22
CA ILE A 116 -5.67 13.82 -9.58
C ILE A 116 -5.59 15.35 -9.55
N ARG A 117 -6.59 16.02 -8.96
CA ARG A 117 -6.60 17.48 -8.85
C ARG A 117 -5.44 18.04 -8.04
N LEU A 118 -5.07 17.35 -6.96
CA LEU A 118 -3.97 17.77 -6.09
C LEU A 118 -2.60 17.69 -6.80
N VAL A 119 -2.37 16.64 -7.59
CA VAL A 119 -1.04 16.34 -8.16
C VAL A 119 -0.87 16.92 -9.58
N PHE A 120 -1.95 17.05 -10.34
CA PHE A 120 -1.93 17.52 -11.74
C PHE A 120 -2.65 18.85 -11.95
N GLY A 121 -3.27 19.42 -10.91
CA GLY A 121 -4.01 20.68 -10.99
C GLY A 121 -5.49 20.51 -11.33
N MET A 122 -6.26 21.58 -11.11
CA MET A 122 -7.72 21.62 -11.30
C MET A 122 -8.15 21.52 -12.77
N SER A 123 -7.31 21.97 -13.69
CA SER A 123 -7.55 21.99 -15.13
C SER A 123 -7.14 20.70 -15.85
N ALA A 124 -6.59 19.72 -15.13
CA ALA A 124 -6.16 18.46 -15.73
C ALA A 124 -7.36 17.67 -16.26
N GLN A 125 -7.46 17.53 -17.58
CA GLN A 125 -8.47 16.70 -18.25
C GLN A 125 -8.07 15.21 -18.26
N LEU A 126 -7.79 14.67 -17.07
CA LEU A 126 -7.43 13.25 -16.91
C LEU A 126 -8.67 12.43 -16.55
N THR A 127 -8.87 11.33 -17.27
CA THR A 127 -9.80 10.31 -16.82
C THR A 127 -9.29 9.66 -15.52
N HIS A 128 -10.20 9.01 -14.76
CA HIS A 128 -9.80 8.35 -13.52
C HIS A 128 -8.77 7.23 -13.79
N ARG A 129 -8.93 6.48 -14.88
CA ARG A 129 -7.97 5.45 -15.31
C ARG A 129 -6.59 6.03 -15.59
N GLU A 130 -6.49 7.11 -16.35
CA GLU A 130 -5.20 7.74 -16.66
C GLU A 130 -4.55 8.35 -15.42
N GLY A 131 -5.35 9.07 -14.63
CA GLY A 131 -4.89 9.65 -13.37
C GLY A 131 -4.38 8.59 -12.40
N PHE A 132 -5.02 7.42 -12.35
CA PHE A 132 -4.55 6.28 -11.57
C PHE A 132 -3.16 5.84 -12.03
N THR A 133 -2.98 5.56 -13.33
CA THR A 133 -1.69 5.13 -13.89
C THR A 133 -0.59 6.17 -13.66
N ARG A 134 -0.87 7.46 -13.89
CA ARG A 134 0.11 8.53 -13.69
C ARG A 134 0.50 8.72 -12.22
N LEU A 135 -0.43 8.54 -11.28
CA LEU A 135 -0.12 8.57 -9.84
C LEU A 135 0.80 7.42 -9.45
N ILE A 136 0.55 6.20 -9.95
CA ILE A 136 1.43 5.05 -9.73
C ILE A 136 2.83 5.31 -10.29
N ALA A 137 2.93 5.86 -11.51
CA ALA A 137 4.21 6.21 -12.13
C ALA A 137 5.02 7.23 -11.31
N ARG A 138 4.34 8.10 -10.53
CA ARG A 138 4.97 9.03 -9.57
C ARG A 138 5.21 8.42 -8.18
N ASN A 139 5.10 7.10 -8.02
CA ASN A 139 5.21 6.40 -6.74
C ASN A 139 4.18 6.89 -5.70
N ILE A 140 2.99 7.33 -6.13
CA ILE A 140 1.90 7.81 -5.26
C ILE A 140 0.75 6.80 -5.26
N ILE A 141 0.23 6.49 -4.06
CA ILE A 141 -0.96 5.66 -3.87
C ILE A 141 -2.20 6.45 -4.36
N PRO A 142 -2.88 6.03 -5.43
CA PRO A 142 -3.88 6.87 -6.11
C PRO A 142 -5.12 7.18 -5.28
N VAL A 143 -5.43 6.32 -4.30
CA VAL A 143 -6.62 6.43 -3.44
C VAL A 143 -6.24 6.71 -1.99
N THR A 144 -5.07 7.30 -1.76
CA THR A 144 -4.55 7.60 -0.43
C THR A 144 -5.49 8.50 0.37
N GLN A 145 -5.48 8.29 1.69
CA GLN A 145 -6.14 9.13 2.68
C GLN A 145 -5.14 9.83 3.59
N ALA A 146 -3.85 9.61 3.34
CA ALA A 146 -2.79 10.12 4.17
C ALA A 146 -2.77 11.65 4.14
N ILE A 147 -3.01 12.24 5.31
CA ILE A 147 -2.85 13.68 5.55
C ILE A 147 -1.38 14.04 5.31
N HIS A 148 -0.47 13.35 6.01
CA HIS A 148 0.97 13.51 5.84
C HIS A 148 1.45 12.98 4.49
N HIS A 149 2.25 13.80 3.80
CA HIS A 149 2.79 13.50 2.48
C HIS A 149 3.56 12.16 2.44
N ASP A 150 4.39 11.88 3.44
CA ASP A 150 5.20 10.66 3.53
C ASP A 150 4.39 9.36 3.44
N ASN A 151 3.14 9.39 3.89
CA ASN A 151 2.25 8.23 3.89
C ASN A 151 1.46 8.06 2.57
N ARG A 152 1.70 8.92 1.59
CA ARG A 152 1.08 8.85 0.26
C ARG A 152 1.85 7.97 -0.72
N HIS A 153 3.09 7.58 -0.38
CA HIS A 153 3.94 6.83 -1.30
C HIS A 153 3.77 5.32 -1.22
N ILE A 154 3.96 4.64 -2.34
CA ILE A 154 3.88 3.17 -2.43
C ILE A 154 5.08 2.56 -1.71
N HIS A 155 6.27 3.11 -1.97
CA HIS A 155 7.52 2.79 -1.31
C HIS A 155 7.95 3.96 -0.42
N ASP A 156 8.57 3.66 0.73
CA ASP A 156 9.16 4.69 1.58
C ASP A 156 10.19 5.49 0.74
N PRO A 157 10.11 6.83 0.68
CA PRO A 157 11.09 7.63 -0.04
C PRO A 157 12.48 7.43 0.60
N PRO A 158 13.57 7.47 -0.21
CA PRO A 158 14.92 7.19 0.29
C PRO A 158 15.40 8.21 1.35
N TYR A 159 14.78 9.39 1.41
CA TYR A 159 15.00 10.39 2.43
C TYR A 159 13.73 10.57 3.26
N ARG A 160 13.87 10.57 4.60
CA ARG A 160 12.84 11.19 5.45
C ARG A 160 12.85 12.68 5.09
N ILE A 161 11.71 13.23 4.68
CA ILE A 161 11.53 14.69 4.67
C ILE A 161 11.52 15.09 6.14
N VAL A 162 12.68 15.45 6.67
CA VAL A 162 12.74 16.16 7.96
C VAL A 162 12.21 17.55 7.66
N ALA A 163 11.20 18.00 8.39
CA ALA A 163 10.82 19.40 8.34
C ALA A 163 12.08 20.21 8.62
N LEU A 164 12.48 21.09 7.68
CA LEU A 164 13.52 22.06 7.97
C LEU A 164 13.07 22.80 9.24
N PRO A 165 13.91 22.90 10.28
CA PRO A 165 13.56 23.70 11.44
C PRO A 165 13.22 25.09 10.90
N GLY A 166 11.99 25.55 11.21
CA GLY A 166 11.51 26.85 10.77
C GLY A 166 12.54 27.89 11.22
N GLY A 167 13.14 28.58 10.24
CA GLY A 167 14.01 29.72 10.51
C GLY A 167 13.18 30.80 11.21
N LEU A 168 13.72 31.25 12.34
CA LEU A 168 13.31 32.43 13.11
C LEU A 168 13.27 33.68 12.22
#